data_AF-A0A7S2XXZ7-F1
#
_entry.id   AF-A0A7S2XXZ7-F1
#
_cell.length_a   1.000
_cell.length_b   1.000
_cell.length_c   1.000
_cell.angle_alpha   90.00
_cell.angle_beta   90.00
_cell.angle_gamma   90.00
#
_symmetry.space_group_name_H-M   'P 1'
#
loop_
_entity.id
_entity.type
_entity.pdbx_description
1 polymer ?
#
loop_
_entity_poly.entity_id
_entity_poly.type
_entity_poly.pdbx_seq_one_letter_code
_entity_poly.pdbx_strand_id
1 'polypeptide(L)'
;DGPDGTWYGGDTVRYGNDSDLNIFFYGEKLDHDPVDQSYYADALSANTGLKSTHFGEQHIYRVEWYPGSKGYLRWYLDGEFLYALDNEALINGGIMPEEPMYILLNTAISSNWGFPAPCPPGCACDCYECGNEKCDCARTPGFCETLPAHY
;
A
#
# COMPACT_ATOMS: atom_id res chain seq x y z
N ASP A 1 20.87 -6.57 5.29
CA ASP A 1 20.61 -5.36 4.48
C ASP A 1 19.54 -5.70 3.46
N GLY A 2 18.43 -4.95 3.45
CA GLY A 2 17.37 -5.10 2.46
C GLY A 2 17.78 -4.53 1.10
N PRO A 3 16.98 -4.70 0.03
CA PRO A 3 17.20 -4.01 -1.24
C PRO A 3 17.33 -2.49 -1.05
N ASP A 4 18.12 -1.82 -1.89
CA ASP A 4 18.26 -0.36 -1.85
C ASP A 4 16.89 0.33 -1.92
N GLY A 5 16.68 1.32 -1.05
CA GLY A 5 15.42 2.09 -0.99
C GLY A 5 14.30 1.46 -0.16
N THR A 6 14.55 0.34 0.54
CA THR A 6 13.55 -0.28 1.43
C THR A 6 13.71 0.17 2.88
N TRP A 7 12.62 0.53 3.54
CA TRP A 7 12.62 0.92 4.97
C TRP A 7 12.06 -0.15 5.89
N TYR A 8 11.54 -1.23 5.31
CA TYR A 8 10.93 -2.36 6.01
C TYR A 8 11.61 -3.66 5.57
N GLY A 9 11.91 -4.56 6.51
CA GLY A 9 12.73 -5.75 6.27
C GLY A 9 12.19 -7.04 6.90
N GLY A 10 12.36 -8.15 6.18
CA GLY A 10 11.94 -9.49 6.57
C GLY A 10 10.45 -9.76 6.38
N ASP A 11 10.01 -10.98 6.68
CA ASP A 11 8.57 -11.39 6.68
C ASP A 11 7.79 -10.81 7.89
N THR A 12 8.17 -9.61 8.33
CA THR A 12 7.74 -8.99 9.60
C THR A 12 6.54 -8.06 9.41
N VAL A 13 6.35 -7.53 8.21
CA VAL A 13 5.08 -6.90 7.85
C VAL A 13 4.04 -8.01 7.69
N ARG A 14 3.01 -7.96 8.52
CA ARG A 14 1.95 -8.97 8.54
C ARG A 14 0.75 -8.43 7.80
N TYR A 15 0.15 -9.26 6.96
CA TYR A 15 -1.08 -8.95 6.24
C TYR A 15 -2.21 -9.86 6.70
N GLY A 16 -3.44 -9.37 6.59
CA GLY A 16 -4.66 -10.12 6.80
C GLY A 16 -4.97 -11.07 5.64
N ASN A 17 -6.00 -11.90 5.78
CA ASN A 17 -6.31 -12.94 4.80
C ASN A 17 -6.71 -12.37 3.42
N ASP A 18 -7.42 -11.24 3.42
CA ASP A 18 -7.89 -10.57 2.20
C ASP A 18 -7.11 -9.26 1.97
N SER A 19 -5.86 -9.20 2.43
CA SER A 19 -4.99 -8.03 2.29
C SER A 19 -3.61 -8.43 1.83
N ASP A 20 -3.05 -7.66 0.90
CA ASP A 20 -1.71 -7.89 0.37
C ASP A 20 -0.93 -6.57 0.25
N LEU A 21 0.40 -6.68 0.17
CA LEU A 21 1.27 -5.53 -0.07
C LEU A 21 0.82 -4.76 -1.31
N ASN A 22 0.62 -3.45 -1.17
CA ASN A 22 0.41 -2.57 -2.29
C ASN A 22 1.77 -2.23 -2.94
N ILE A 23 2.24 -3.14 -3.79
CA ILE A 23 3.54 -3.04 -4.46
C ILE A 23 3.71 -1.76 -5.31
N PHE A 24 2.61 -1.13 -5.72
CA PHE A 24 2.64 0.07 -6.58
C PHE A 24 2.93 1.36 -5.82
N PHE A 25 3.04 1.31 -4.48
CA PHE A 25 3.35 2.47 -3.63
C PHE A 25 4.65 2.29 -2.84
N TYR A 26 5.41 1.24 -3.14
CA TYR A 26 6.56 0.83 -2.36
C TYR A 26 7.88 1.20 -3.08
N GLY A 27 8.73 1.98 -2.43
CA GLY A 27 10.10 2.31 -2.86
C GLY A 27 10.24 2.95 -4.25
N GLU A 28 10.10 4.27 -4.34
CA GLU A 28 10.32 5.07 -5.55
C GLU A 28 11.63 5.84 -5.46
N LYS A 29 12.54 5.68 -6.44
CA LYS A 29 13.72 6.55 -6.55
C LYS A 29 13.33 7.88 -7.19
N LEU A 30 13.50 8.97 -6.45
CA LEU A 30 13.28 10.33 -6.93
C LEU A 30 14.62 10.93 -7.36
N ASP A 31 14.85 10.98 -8.67
CA ASP A 31 16.05 11.56 -9.25
C ASP A 31 15.98 13.10 -9.26
N HIS A 32 17.03 13.75 -8.75
CA HIS A 32 17.19 15.20 -8.75
C HIS A 32 18.43 15.64 -9.55
N ASP A 33 18.44 16.90 -9.98
CA ASP A 33 19.62 17.61 -10.48
C ASP A 33 19.95 18.74 -9.50
N PRO A 34 21.05 18.66 -8.73
CA PRO A 34 22.14 17.69 -8.86
C PRO A 34 21.84 16.30 -8.27
N VAL A 35 22.51 15.27 -8.82
CA VAL A 35 22.28 13.83 -8.51
C VAL A 35 22.49 13.48 -7.04
N ASP A 36 23.31 14.24 -6.33
CA ASP A 36 23.55 14.06 -4.89
C ASP A 36 22.34 14.47 -4.01
N GLN A 37 21.30 15.05 -4.61
CA GLN A 37 20.01 15.30 -3.99
C GLN A 37 18.96 14.23 -4.29
N SER A 38 19.27 13.21 -5.09
CA SER A 38 18.36 12.09 -5.34
C SER A 38 18.14 11.28 -4.06
N TYR A 39 16.90 10.86 -3.81
CA TYR A 39 16.55 10.05 -2.64
C TYR A 39 15.48 9.01 -2.97
N TYR A 40 15.31 8.03 -2.10
CA TYR A 40 14.20 7.08 -2.19
C TYR A 40 13.05 7.55 -1.31
N ALA A 41 11.87 7.74 -1.90
CA ALA A 41 10.61 7.89 -1.17
C ALA A 41 9.96 6.52 -1.04
N ASP A 42 9.44 6.20 0.14
CA ASP A 42 8.77 4.92 0.38
C ASP A 42 7.50 5.14 1.20
N ALA A 43 6.50 4.31 0.94
CA ALA A 43 5.25 4.28 1.67
C ALA A 43 4.76 2.83 1.80
N LEU A 44 4.47 2.40 3.02
CA LEU A 44 3.84 1.11 3.25
C LEU A 44 2.32 1.21 3.22
N SER A 45 1.69 0.46 2.32
CA SER A 45 0.23 0.32 2.26
C SER A 45 -0.17 -1.09 1.86
N ALA A 46 -1.43 -1.44 2.11
CA ALA A 46 -2.02 -2.72 1.75
C ALA A 46 -3.25 -2.52 0.86
N ASN A 47 -3.42 -3.39 -0.13
CA ASN A 47 -4.65 -3.49 -0.90
C ASN A 47 -5.55 -4.52 -0.22
N THR A 48 -6.84 -4.24 -0.11
CA THR A 48 -7.84 -5.19 0.39
C THR A 48 -9.06 -5.20 -0.51
N GLY A 49 -9.65 -6.38 -0.71
CA GLY A 49 -10.82 -6.56 -1.57
C GLY A 49 -12.06 -5.87 -0.98
N LEU A 50 -12.60 -4.90 -1.72
CA LEU A 50 -13.86 -4.26 -1.34
C LEU A 50 -15.06 -5.14 -1.71
N LYS A 51 -16.07 -5.10 -0.86
CA LYS A 51 -17.39 -5.74 -1.03
C LYS A 51 -18.44 -4.71 -1.41
N SER A 52 -19.58 -5.14 -1.95
CA SER A 52 -20.69 -4.25 -2.35
C SER A 52 -21.15 -3.30 -1.24
N THR A 53 -21.10 -3.71 0.02
CA THR A 53 -21.41 -2.86 1.19
C THR A 53 -20.54 -1.61 1.28
N HIS A 54 -19.28 -1.67 0.82
CA HIS A 54 -18.34 -0.54 0.85
C HIS A 54 -18.77 0.64 -0.04
N PHE A 55 -19.70 0.41 -0.97
CA PHE A 55 -20.26 1.44 -1.83
C PHE A 55 -21.62 1.96 -1.35
N GLY A 56 -22.27 1.27 -0.42
CA GLY A 56 -23.63 1.57 0.02
C GLY A 56 -23.78 1.91 1.51
N GLU A 57 -22.79 1.58 2.33
CA GLU A 57 -22.88 1.62 3.79
C GLU A 57 -21.67 2.33 4.43
N GLN A 58 -21.79 2.68 5.71
CA GLN A 58 -20.67 3.20 6.49
C GLN A 58 -19.87 2.04 7.09
N HIS A 59 -18.55 2.16 7.02
CA HIS A 59 -17.59 1.17 7.51
C HIS A 59 -16.67 1.77 8.59
N ILE A 60 -16.12 0.93 9.45
CA ILE A 60 -15.25 1.34 10.55
C ILE A 60 -13.79 1.07 10.16
N TYR A 61 -13.06 2.14 9.87
CA TYR A 61 -11.60 2.11 9.75
C TYR A 61 -10.98 2.37 11.12
N ARG A 62 -10.10 1.47 11.56
CA ARG A 62 -9.37 1.62 12.83
C ARG A 62 -7.88 1.51 12.59
N VAL A 63 -7.14 2.47 13.14
CA VAL A 63 -5.69 2.41 13.29
C VAL A 63 -5.36 2.29 14.78
N GLU A 64 -4.49 1.34 15.11
CA GLU A 64 -3.85 1.24 16.41
C GLU A 64 -2.40 1.66 16.26
N TRP A 65 -1.98 2.63 17.07
CA TRP A 65 -0.62 3.14 17.09
C TRP A 65 -0.08 3.06 18.51
N TYR A 66 1.05 2.36 18.66
CA TYR A 66 1.83 2.32 19.88
C TYR A 66 3.24 2.85 19.57
N PRO A 67 3.70 3.94 20.20
CA PRO A 67 4.96 4.58 19.85
C PRO A 67 6.20 3.86 20.41
N GLY A 68 7.34 4.16 19.80
CA GLY A 68 8.69 3.86 20.30
C GLY A 68 9.21 2.45 20.03
N SER A 69 10.27 2.06 20.73
CA SER A 69 11.08 0.87 20.40
C SER A 69 10.38 -0.49 20.56
N LYS A 70 9.21 -0.52 21.20
CA LYS A 70 8.31 -1.69 21.28
C LYS A 70 6.98 -1.42 20.57
N GLY A 71 6.98 -0.39 19.75
CA GLY A 71 5.84 0.19 19.09
C GLY A 71 5.32 -0.67 17.95
N TYR A 72 4.11 -0.33 17.50
CA TYR A 72 3.48 -0.93 16.34
C TYR A 72 2.50 0.03 15.69
N LEU A 73 2.18 -0.25 14.43
CA LEU A 73 1.08 0.33 13.70
C LEU A 73 0.25 -0.80 13.10
N ARG A 74 -1.07 -0.80 13.36
CA ARG A 74 -1.98 -1.87 12.92
C ARG A 74 -3.25 -1.29 12.36
N TRP A 75 -3.70 -1.83 11.24
CA TRP A 75 -4.87 -1.35 10.51
C TRP A 75 -5.95 -2.41 10.48
N TYR A 76 -7.20 -1.95 10.61
CA TYR A 76 -8.38 -2.79 10.60
C TYR A 76 -9.51 -2.13 9.83
N LEU A 77 -10.36 -2.97 9.25
CA LEU A 77 -11.61 -2.59 8.59
C LEU A 77 -12.73 -3.47 9.15
N ASP A 78 -13.74 -2.86 9.76
CA ASP A 78 -14.87 -3.55 10.41
C ASP A 78 -14.45 -4.60 11.44
N GLY A 79 -13.31 -4.38 12.11
CA GLY A 79 -12.73 -5.30 13.08
C GLY A 79 -11.82 -6.38 12.48
N GLU A 80 -11.83 -6.56 11.16
CA GLU A 80 -10.94 -7.46 10.45
C GLU A 80 -9.54 -6.85 10.32
N PHE A 81 -8.51 -7.67 10.55
CA PHE A 81 -7.12 -7.25 10.45
C PHE A 81 -6.71 -7.07 9.00
N LEU A 82 -6.15 -5.89 8.65
CA LEU A 82 -5.65 -5.59 7.30
C LEU A 82 -4.14 -5.79 7.19
N TYR A 83 -3.37 -5.01 7.96
CA TYR A 83 -1.92 -5.16 8.00
C TYR A 83 -1.32 -4.54 9.25
N ALA A 84 -0.09 -4.95 9.57
CA ALA A 84 0.68 -4.45 10.68
C ALA A 84 2.16 -4.34 10.36
N LEU A 85 2.78 -3.36 10.99
CA LEU A 85 4.21 -3.33 11.23
C LEU A 85 4.46 -3.18 12.73
N ASP A 86 5.29 -4.06 13.27
CA ASP A 86 5.87 -3.91 14.60
C ASP A 86 7.27 -3.27 14.42
N ASN A 87 7.87 -2.67 15.46
CA ASN A 87 9.13 -1.92 15.34
C ASN A 87 10.28 -2.76 14.74
N GLU A 88 10.25 -4.08 14.92
CA GLU A 88 11.21 -5.03 14.36
C GLU A 88 11.20 -5.09 12.83
N ALA A 89 10.12 -4.64 12.19
CA ALA A 89 10.02 -4.56 10.74
C ALA A 89 10.85 -3.40 10.16
N LEU A 90 11.18 -2.39 10.96
CA LEU A 90 11.86 -1.19 10.50
C LEU A 90 13.37 -1.44 10.40
N ILE A 91 13.93 -1.18 9.22
CA ILE A 91 15.36 -1.32 8.94
C ILE A 91 15.94 0.03 8.50
N ASN A 92 17.25 0.06 8.24
CA ASN A 92 17.93 1.24 7.68
C ASN A 92 17.74 2.53 8.50
N GLY A 93 17.62 2.39 9.83
CA GLY A 93 17.41 3.52 10.75
C GLY A 93 15.96 3.98 10.86
N GLY A 94 15.00 3.26 10.26
CA GLY A 94 13.57 3.50 10.48
C GLY A 94 13.19 3.35 11.96
N ILE A 95 12.28 4.22 12.42
CA ILE A 95 11.78 4.24 13.79
C ILE A 95 10.25 4.26 13.80
N MET A 96 9.64 3.62 14.80
CA MET A 96 8.20 3.76 14.99
C MET A 96 7.89 5.21 15.37
N PRO A 97 6.92 5.90 14.73
CA PRO A 97 6.62 7.28 15.05
C PRO A 97 6.35 7.48 16.55
N GLU A 98 7.04 8.44 17.15
CA GLU A 98 6.90 8.79 18.58
C GLU A 98 6.21 10.16 18.78
N GLU A 99 6.19 10.99 17.75
CA GLU A 99 5.68 12.35 17.83
C GLU A 99 4.15 12.41 17.64
N PRO A 100 3.46 13.40 18.24
CA PRO A 100 2.05 13.64 17.98
C PRO A 100 1.77 13.86 16.48
N MET A 101 0.73 13.21 15.95
CA MET A 101 0.36 13.26 14.53
C MET A 101 -1.06 13.79 14.32
N TYR A 102 -1.34 14.23 13.09
CA TYR A 102 -2.68 14.56 12.62
C TYR A 102 -3.18 13.47 11.67
N ILE A 103 -4.48 13.20 11.71
CA ILE A 103 -5.14 12.38 10.68
C ILE A 103 -5.62 13.32 9.58
N LEU A 104 -5.15 13.09 8.36
CA LEU A 104 -5.59 13.79 7.17
C LEU A 104 -6.55 12.90 6.39
N LEU A 105 -7.78 13.38 6.17
CA LEU A 105 -8.78 12.71 5.34
C LEU A 105 -9.02 13.59 4.13
N ASN A 106 -8.70 13.09 2.93
CA ASN A 106 -8.94 13.78 1.67
C ASN A 106 -9.45 12.80 0.61
N THR A 107 -9.89 13.37 -0.50
CA THR A 107 -10.07 12.63 -1.75
C THR A 107 -9.04 13.14 -2.73
N ALA A 108 -8.46 12.24 -3.51
CA ALA A 108 -7.49 12.59 -4.53
C ALA A 108 -7.62 11.65 -5.72
N ILE A 109 -7.28 12.16 -6.88
CA ILE A 109 -7.41 11.47 -8.17
C ILE A 109 -6.03 11.53 -8.81
N SER A 110 -5.49 10.37 -9.17
CA SER A 110 -4.21 10.23 -9.84
C SER A 110 -4.32 9.16 -10.90
N SER A 111 -3.69 9.40 -12.05
CA SER A 111 -3.52 8.38 -13.09
C SER A 111 -2.59 7.25 -12.66
N ASN A 112 -1.85 7.43 -11.56
CA ASN A 112 -0.80 6.52 -11.10
C ASN A 112 -1.18 5.80 -9.80
N TRP A 113 -2.32 6.12 -9.18
CA TRP A 113 -2.75 5.48 -7.93
C TRP A 113 -3.42 4.14 -8.20
N GLY A 114 -2.73 3.05 -7.87
CA GLY A 114 -3.20 1.68 -8.07
C GLY A 114 -2.94 1.12 -9.48
N PHE A 115 -2.26 1.90 -10.34
CA PHE A 115 -1.91 1.55 -11.71
C PHE A 115 -0.49 2.04 -11.98
N PRO A 116 0.52 1.18 -11.90
CA PRO A 116 1.92 1.61 -11.85
C PRO A 116 2.41 2.19 -13.17
N ALA A 117 3.34 3.14 -13.05
CA ALA A 117 4.32 3.45 -14.07
C ALA A 117 5.68 3.49 -13.36
N PRO A 118 6.64 2.59 -13.66
CA PRO A 118 6.65 1.64 -14.77
C PRO A 118 5.84 0.35 -14.52
N CYS A 119 5.39 -0.28 -15.61
CA CYS A 119 4.64 -1.52 -15.58
C CYS A 119 5.41 -2.71 -15.00
N PRO A 120 4.71 -3.71 -14.42
CA PRO A 120 5.30 -5.01 -14.13
C PRO A 120 5.96 -5.61 -15.39
N PRO A 121 7.09 -6.35 -15.25
CA PRO A 121 7.74 -6.99 -16.39
C PRO A 121 6.76 -7.86 -17.20
N GLY A 122 6.71 -7.64 -18.52
CA GLY A 122 5.81 -8.37 -19.42
C GLY A 122 4.40 -7.80 -19.51
N CYS A 123 4.10 -6.70 -18.82
CA CYS A 123 2.83 -5.98 -18.93
C CYS A 123 3.00 -4.65 -19.69
N ALA A 124 2.10 -4.36 -20.63
CA ALA A 124 2.12 -3.10 -21.38
C ALA A 124 1.45 -1.93 -20.63
N CYS A 125 0.55 -2.24 -19.66
CA CYS A 125 -0.37 -1.31 -18.99
C CYS A 125 -1.03 -0.26 -19.90
N ASP A 126 -1.32 -0.63 -21.14
CA ASP A 126 -2.04 0.20 -22.09
C ASP A 126 -3.57 0.04 -21.97
N CYS A 127 -4.04 -0.92 -21.18
CA CYS A 127 -5.45 -1.17 -20.91
C CYS A 127 -5.73 -1.70 -19.49
N TYR A 128 -6.94 -1.43 -18.98
CA TYR A 128 -7.39 -1.75 -17.62
C TYR A 128 -8.80 -2.37 -17.61
N GLU A 129 -9.08 -3.25 -18.57
CA GLU A 129 -10.41 -3.84 -18.79
C GLU A 129 -10.61 -5.16 -18.04
N CYS A 130 -11.71 -5.30 -17.29
CA CYS A 130 -12.07 -6.57 -16.64
C CYS A 130 -12.56 -7.62 -17.65
N GLY A 131 -12.09 -8.87 -17.50
CA GLY A 131 -12.43 -9.97 -18.40
C GLY A 131 -11.58 -10.04 -19.67
N ASN A 132 -10.52 -9.22 -19.75
CA ASN A 132 -9.54 -9.25 -20.83
C ASN A 132 -8.15 -9.58 -20.26
N GLU A 133 -7.70 -10.82 -20.47
CA GLU A 133 -6.45 -11.36 -19.93
C GLU A 133 -5.22 -10.48 -20.23
N LYS A 134 -5.21 -9.80 -21.39
CA LYS A 134 -4.10 -8.91 -21.77
C LYS A 134 -4.04 -7.63 -20.93
N CYS A 135 -5.15 -7.22 -20.32
CA CYS A 135 -5.29 -6.03 -19.49
C CYS A 135 -5.23 -6.34 -17.99
N ASP A 136 -5.23 -7.62 -17.61
CA ASP A 136 -5.26 -8.04 -16.20
C ASP A 136 -3.95 -7.77 -15.47
N CYS A 137 -2.82 -7.82 -16.17
CA CYS A 137 -1.49 -7.65 -15.58
C CYS A 137 -1.21 -6.23 -15.03
N ALA A 138 -2.02 -5.24 -15.41
CA ALA A 138 -1.81 -3.83 -15.09
C ALA A 138 -2.49 -3.39 -13.78
N ARG A 139 -3.01 -4.35 -12.99
CA ARG A 139 -3.89 -4.09 -11.85
C ARG A 139 -3.58 -5.02 -10.69
N THR A 140 -4.03 -4.64 -9.50
CA THR A 140 -3.98 -5.52 -8.33
C THR A 140 -4.89 -6.74 -8.53
N PRO A 141 -4.46 -7.95 -8.13
CA PRO A 141 -5.32 -9.13 -8.11
C PRO A 141 -6.64 -8.88 -7.38
N GLY A 142 -7.74 -9.43 -7.88
CA GLY A 142 -9.06 -9.28 -7.24
C GLY A 142 -9.74 -7.92 -7.48
N PHE A 143 -9.12 -6.99 -8.21
CA PHE A 143 -9.66 -5.65 -8.44
C PHE A 143 -11.03 -5.68 -9.14
N CYS A 144 -11.22 -6.55 -10.13
CA CYS A 144 -12.45 -6.60 -10.92
C CYS A 144 -13.67 -7.02 -10.10
N GLU A 145 -13.45 -7.91 -9.14
CA GLU A 145 -14.43 -8.42 -8.19
C GLU A 145 -14.90 -7.33 -7.21
N THR A 146 -14.16 -6.22 -7.11
CA THR A 146 -14.55 -5.07 -6.28
C THR A 146 -15.40 -4.03 -7.02
N LEU A 147 -15.48 -4.09 -8.35
CA LEU A 147 -16.16 -3.05 -9.11
C LEU A 147 -17.69 -3.26 -9.10
N PRO A 148 -18.48 -2.19 -8.87
CA PRO A 148 -19.94 -2.29 -8.83
C PRO A 148 -20.60 -2.89 -10.08
N ALA A 149 -19.95 -2.76 -11.24
CA ALA A 149 -20.42 -3.29 -12.51
C ALA A 149 -20.31 -4.83 -12.63
N HIS A 150 -19.68 -5.49 -11.66
CA HIS A 150 -19.52 -6.94 -11.60
C HIS A 150 -20.35 -7.62 -10.50
N TYR A 151 -21.15 -6.87 -9.72
CA TYR A 151 -22.13 -7.41 -8.77
C TYR A 151 -23.49 -7.71 -9.41
#